data_AF-A0A950QSZ4-F1
#
_entry.id   AF-A0A950QSZ4-F1
#
_cell.length_a   1.000
_cell.length_b   1.000
_cell.length_c   1.000
_cell.angle_alpha   90.00
_cell.angle_beta   90.00
_cell.angle_gamma   90.00
#
_symmetry.space_group_name_H-M   'P 1'
#
loop_
_entity.id
_entity.type
_entity.pdbx_description
1 polymer ?
#
loop_
_entity_poly.entity_id
_entity_poly.type
_entity_poly.pdbx_seq_one_letter_code
_entity_poly.pdbx_strand_id
1 'polypeptide(L)'
;MTQIRNQFLAFCLTLLISMPAWAQDPGASLGTSLQTMFTGPLVLGITIVGIVVGGAMIMFGGHMAMRAMGGILIGGVLVLDAVKIATYLQSVI
;
A
#
# COMPACT_ATOMS: atom_id res chain seq x y z
N MET A 1 -45.93 -3.64 -32.67
CA MET A 1 -45.93 -3.95 -31.21
C MET A 1 -44.63 -4.60 -30.72
N THR A 2 -43.84 -5.28 -31.56
CA THR A 2 -42.57 -5.93 -31.16
C THR A 2 -41.41 -4.97 -30.90
N GLN A 3 -41.34 -3.84 -31.59
CA GLN A 3 -40.20 -2.91 -31.54
C GLN A 3 -40.14 -2.10 -30.23
N ILE A 4 -41.29 -1.64 -29.71
CA ILE A 4 -41.42 -1.00 -28.39
C ILE A 4 -41.02 -1.94 -27.24
N ARG A 5 -41.39 -3.23 -27.32
CA ARG A 5 -41.02 -4.22 -26.30
C ARG A 5 -39.51 -4.44 -26.25
N ASN A 6 -38.83 -4.39 -27.39
CA ASN A 6 -37.39 -4.56 -27.49
C ASN A 6 -36.62 -3.33 -26.96
N GLN A 7 -37.13 -2.13 -27.19
CA GLN A 7 -36.55 -0.90 -26.62
C GLN A 7 -36.71 -0.84 -25.10
N PHE A 8 -37.84 -1.30 -24.57
CA PHE A 8 -38.05 -1.38 -23.12
C PHE A 8 -37.10 -2.38 -22.46
N LEU A 9 -36.87 -3.53 -23.10
CA LEU A 9 -35.89 -4.52 -22.63
C LEU A 9 -34.46 -3.97 -22.67
N ALA A 10 -34.08 -3.26 -23.74
CA ALA A 10 -32.76 -2.65 -23.84
C ALA A 10 -32.54 -1.59 -22.74
N PHE A 11 -33.56 -0.76 -22.46
CA PHE A 11 -33.52 0.23 -21.39
C PHE A 11 -33.37 -0.41 -20.00
N CYS A 12 -34.17 -1.44 -19.70
CA CYS A 12 -34.02 -2.19 -18.45
C CYS A 12 -32.64 -2.83 -18.32
N LEU A 13 -32.08 -3.38 -19.40
CA LEU A 13 -30.76 -4.00 -19.39
C LEU A 13 -29.65 -2.97 -19.09
N THR A 14 -29.72 -1.78 -19.69
CA THR A 14 -28.77 -0.70 -19.41
C THR A 14 -28.86 -0.20 -17.97
N LEU A 15 -30.06 -0.19 -17.38
CA LEU A 15 -30.29 0.24 -16.00
C LEU A 15 -29.74 -0.79 -15.00
N LEU A 16 -29.92 -2.09 -15.29
CA LEU A 16 -29.36 -3.20 -14.51
C LEU A 16 -27.82 -3.23 -14.53
N ILE A 17 -27.20 -2.89 -15.67
CA ILE A 17 -25.72 -2.84 -15.78
C ILE A 17 -25.14 -1.64 -15.03
N SER A 18 -25.89 -0.55 -14.86
CA SER A 18 -25.42 0.65 -14.15
C SER A 18 -25.59 0.60 -12.63
N MET A 19 -26.42 -0.32 -12.10
CA MET A 19 -26.62 -0.50 -10.65
C MET A 19 -25.35 -0.83 -9.83
N PRO A 20 -24.43 -1.72 -10.27
CA PRO A 20 -23.24 -2.03 -9.47
C PRO A 20 -22.29 -0.85 -9.29
N ALA A 21 -22.33 0.16 -10.17
CA ALA A 21 -21.51 1.38 -10.04
C ALA A 21 -21.98 2.27 -8.87
N TRP A 22 -23.26 2.21 -8.50
CA TRP A 22 -23.84 3.00 -7.40
C TRP A 22 -23.86 2.26 -6.06
N ALA A 23 -23.57 0.96 -6.06
CA ALA A 23 -23.45 0.14 -4.86
C ALA A 23 -22.01 0.08 -4.31
N GLN A 24 -21.05 0.72 -4.99
CA GLN A 24 -19.70 0.86 -4.43
C GLN A 24 -19.74 1.91 -3.34
N ASP A 25 -19.65 1.49 -2.08
CA ASP A 25 -19.39 2.39 -0.97
C ASP A 25 -17.92 2.84 -1.06
N PRO A 26 -17.63 4.07 -1.51
CA PRO A 26 -16.25 4.53 -1.66
C PRO A 26 -15.51 4.46 -0.31
N GLY A 27 -16.21 4.61 0.83
CA GLY A 27 -15.61 4.51 2.16
C GLY A 27 -15.00 3.15 2.47
N ALA A 28 -15.64 2.07 2.05
CA ALA A 28 -15.11 0.71 2.21
C ALA A 28 -13.84 0.49 1.37
N SER A 29 -13.80 1.03 0.14
CA SER A 29 -12.64 0.93 -0.74
C SER A 29 -11.45 1.80 -0.28
N LEU A 30 -11.73 2.93 0.38
CA LEU A 30 -10.72 3.84 0.91
C LEU A 30 -9.94 3.21 2.07
N GLY A 31 -10.62 2.50 2.97
CA GLY A 31 -9.98 1.79 4.08
C GLY A 31 -8.97 0.75 3.59
N THR A 32 -9.37 -0.08 2.62
CA THR A 32 -8.47 -1.06 1.98
C THR A 32 -7.33 -0.38 1.24
N SER A 33 -7.61 0.68 0.48
CA SER A 33 -6.58 1.43 -0.26
C SER A 33 -5.54 2.06 0.68
N LEU A 34 -5.97 2.62 1.82
CA LEU A 34 -5.08 3.16 2.84
C LEU A 34 -4.23 2.06 3.46
N GLN A 35 -4.81 0.91 3.81
CA GLN A 35 -4.05 -0.23 4.32
C GLN A 35 -2.99 -0.71 3.32
N THR A 36 -3.35 -0.79 2.04
CA THR A 36 -2.39 -1.14 0.97
C THR A 36 -1.29 -0.09 0.84
N MET A 37 -1.62 1.20 0.92
CA MET A 37 -0.62 2.28 0.88
C MET A 37 0.34 2.20 2.08
N PHE A 38 -0.17 1.99 3.29
CA PHE A 38 0.61 1.86 4.53
C PHE A 38 1.45 0.58 4.64
N THR A 39 1.23 -0.40 3.77
CA THR A 39 2.01 -1.65 3.74
C THR A 39 2.85 -1.82 2.47
N GLY A 40 2.60 -1.00 1.45
CA GLY A 40 3.29 -1.06 0.15
C GLY A 40 4.21 0.14 -0.09
N PRO A 41 3.82 1.08 -0.97
CA PRO A 41 4.73 2.12 -1.47
C PRO A 41 5.18 3.12 -0.39
N LEU A 42 4.33 3.39 0.61
CA LEU A 42 4.67 4.35 1.66
C LEU A 42 5.77 3.80 2.58
N VAL A 43 5.70 2.52 2.94
CA VAL A 43 6.74 1.85 3.74
C VAL A 43 8.07 1.94 3.02
N LEU A 44 8.10 1.74 1.70
CA LEU A 44 9.33 1.84 0.93
C LEU A 44 9.97 3.23 0.96
N GLY A 45 9.15 4.28 0.86
CA GLY A 45 9.62 5.66 1.01
C GLY A 45 10.23 5.91 2.39
N ILE A 46 9.55 5.46 3.45
CA ILE A 46 10.04 5.60 4.83
C ILE A 46 11.30 4.78 5.08
N THR A 47 11.38 3.56 4.52
CA THR A 47 12.55 2.68 4.63
C THR A 47 13.78 3.35 4.05
N ILE A 48 13.69 3.91 2.83
CA ILE A 48 14.82 4.57 2.18
C ILE A 48 15.30 5.78 3.01
N VAL A 49 14.38 6.63 3.45
CA VAL A 49 14.72 7.80 4.27
C VAL A 49 15.33 7.37 5.61
N GLY A 50 14.75 6.37 6.26
CA GLY A 50 15.23 5.83 7.54
C GLY A 50 16.63 5.23 7.44
N ILE A 51 16.96 4.56 6.33
CA ILE A 51 18.32 4.06 6.08
C ILE A 51 19.33 5.19 5.93
N VAL A 52 18.99 6.22 5.14
CA VAL A 52 19.87 7.38 4.94
C VAL A 52 20.12 8.12 6.25
N VAL A 53 19.06 8.37 7.03
CA VAL A 53 19.17 9.05 8.33
C VAL A 53 19.93 8.19 9.34
N GLY A 54 19.62 6.89 9.42
CA GLY A 54 20.32 5.96 10.30
C GLY A 54 21.83 5.87 9.99
N GLY A 55 22.19 5.78 8.72
CA GLY A 55 23.58 5.80 8.26
C GLY A 55 24.29 7.11 8.59
N ALA A 56 23.63 8.24 8.37
CA ALA A 56 24.15 9.56 8.72
C ALA A 56 24.38 9.70 10.24
N MET A 57 23.47 9.21 11.08
CA MET A 57 23.62 9.22 12.54
C MET A 57 24.77 8.33 13.02
N ILE A 58 25.06 7.21 12.34
CA ILE A 58 26.20 6.34 12.66
C ILE A 58 27.53 6.98 12.24
N MET A 59 27.58 7.64 11.09
CA MET A 59 28.79 8.26 10.53
C MET A 59 29.13 9.61 11.18
N PHE A 60 28.13 10.47 11.39
CA PHE A 60 28.29 11.85 11.83
C PHE A 60 27.76 12.09 13.26
N GLY A 61 27.31 11.05 13.97
CA GLY A 61 26.86 11.17 15.36
C GLY A 61 28.01 11.50 16.31
N GLY A 62 27.99 12.70 16.88
CA GLY A 62 29.05 13.19 17.78
C GLY A 62 29.16 12.46 19.12
N HIS A 63 28.16 11.66 19.50
CA HIS A 63 28.14 10.88 20.74
C HIS A 63 27.77 9.42 20.46
N MET A 64 28.29 8.50 21.28
CA MET A 64 27.99 7.05 21.19
C MET A 64 26.49 6.75 21.21
N ALA A 65 25.71 7.48 22.02
CA ALA A 65 24.26 7.35 22.06
C ALA A 65 23.59 7.65 20.71
N MET A 66 24.08 8.66 19.98
CA MET A 66 23.53 9.03 18.66
C MET A 66 23.80 7.96 17.61
N ARG A 67 24.98 7.33 17.67
CA ARG A 67 25.37 6.23 16.78
C ARG A 67 24.59 4.95 17.10
N ALA A 68 24.35 4.67 18.38
CA ALA A 68 23.50 3.57 18.82
C ALA A 68 22.04 3.75 18.36
N MET A 69 21.50 4.97 18.47
CA MET A 69 20.17 5.31 17.94
C MET A 69 20.10 5.15 16.40
N GLY A 70 21.16 5.51 15.69
CA GLY A 70 21.28 5.24 14.25
C GLY A 70 21.21 3.73 13.94
N GLY A 71 21.87 2.89 14.75
CA GLY A 71 21.78 1.43 14.65
C GLY A 71 20.36 0.90 14.92
N ILE A 72 19.67 1.44 15.93
CA ILE A 72 18.27 1.09 16.22
C ILE A 72 17.35 1.49 15.06
N LEU A 73 17.56 2.67 14.46
CA LEU A 73 16.80 3.11 13.28
C LEU A 73 16.98 2.18 12.08
N ILE A 74 18.22 1.79 11.79
CA ILE A 74 18.52 0.82 10.73
C ILE A 74 17.83 -0.53 11.01
N GLY A 75 17.91 -1.02 12.25
CA GLY A 75 17.22 -2.25 12.66
C GLY A 75 15.70 -2.14 12.54
N GLY A 76 15.12 -1.02 12.97
CA GLY A 76 13.67 -0.76 12.88
C GLY A 76 13.17 -0.76 11.44
N VAL A 77 13.91 -0.14 10.53
CA VAL A 77 13.59 -0.16 9.09
C VAL A 77 13.67 -1.57 8.51
N LEU A 78 14.66 -2.36 8.95
CA LEU A 78 14.83 -3.74 8.49
C LEU A 78 13.68 -4.65 8.94
N VAL A 79 13.09 -4.38 10.12
CA VAL A 79 11.87 -5.05 10.58
C VAL A 79 10.67 -4.69 9.70
N LEU A 80 10.54 -3.43 9.28
CA LEU A 80 9.46 -3.02 8.37
C LEU A 80 9.54 -3.72 7.00
N ASP A 81 10.76 -4.04 6.53
CA ASP A 81 10.99 -4.71 5.24
C ASP A 81 11.00 -6.25 5.32
N ALA A 82 10.80 -6.82 6.51
CA ALA A 82 10.93 -8.26 6.75
C ALA A 82 10.02 -9.12 5.86
N VAL A 83 8.81 -8.65 5.56
CA VAL A 83 7.87 -9.35 4.67
C VAL A 83 8.46 -9.51 3.27
N LYS A 84 9.12 -8.46 2.74
CA LYS A 84 9.71 -8.48 1.40
C LYS A 84 10.90 -9.43 1.34
N ILE A 85 11.70 -9.48 2.41
CA ILE A 85 12.81 -10.43 2.55
C ILE A 85 12.29 -11.87 2.56
N ALA A 86 11.22 -12.14 3.32
CA ALA A 86 10.59 -13.46 3.35
C ALA A 86 10.05 -13.87 1.98
N THR A 87 9.35 -12.98 1.27
CA THR A 87 8.86 -13.24 -0.09
C THR A 87 10.00 -13.49 -1.08
N TYR A 88 11.07 -12.70 -1.01
CA TYR A 88 12.25 -12.92 -1.85
C TYR A 88 12.87 -14.31 -1.59
N LEU A 89 13.05 -14.67 -0.32
CA LEU A 89 13.62 -15.96 0.06
C LEU A 89 12.76 -17.14 -0.40
N GLN A 90 11.42 -17.01 -0.30
CA GLN A 90 10.48 -17.99 -0.85
C GLN A 90 10.52 -18.10 -2.39
N SER A 91 10.93 -17.04 -3.09
CA SER A 91 11.02 -17.05 -4.56
C SER A 91 12.33 -17.62 -5.09
N VAL A 92 13.38 -17.67 -4.25
CA VAL A 92 14.73 -18.11 -4.63
C VAL A 92 14.98 -19.58 -4.28
N ILE A 93 14.17 -20.16 -3.39
CA ILE A 93 14.18 -21.60 -3.04
C ILE A 93 13.19 -22.33 -3.93
#